data_AF-A0A7C1YD73-F1
#
_entry.id   AF-A0A7C1YD73-F1
#
_cell.length_a   1.000
_cell.length_b   1.000
_cell.length_c   1.000
_cell.angle_alpha   90.00
_cell.angle_beta   90.00
_cell.angle_gamma   90.00
#
_symmetry.space_group_name_H-M   'P 1'
#
loop_
_entity.id
_entity.type
_entity.pdbx_description
1 polymer ?
#
loop_
_entity_poly.entity_id
_entity_poly.type
_entity_poly.pdbx_seq_one_letter_code
_entity_poly.pdbx_strand_id
1 'polypeptide(L)'
;MVLVDKRQQFVRHIHEELTGKNNDLPDDKLRGENPLDRFVTGFLFPVFEAEEGIDDEQEELDDTSVNEDEQAQATTVTKRKRYIPPSSAGFSFFISGDSITLRVFYNAIIYTKIEKDERSKYTNTWQRVELTDDKGKEVVFTPTGQKQYEIFKNDGQAKARVDILWRPYADGYIVTVTLLNTQQIQDVDDPKRFVADQNKKA
;
A
#
# COMPACT_ATOMS: atom_id res chain seq x y z
N MET A 1 36.16 -4.78 -7.50
CA MET A 1 35.62 -3.62 -8.24
C MET A 1 34.45 -4.02 -9.15
N VAL A 2 34.62 -4.94 -10.10
CA VAL A 2 33.55 -5.41 -11.04
C VAL A 2 32.27 -5.95 -10.38
N LEU A 3 32.37 -6.65 -9.25
CA LEU A 3 31.21 -7.19 -8.52
C LEU A 3 30.38 -6.11 -7.82
N VAL A 4 30.99 -5.00 -7.39
CA VAL A 4 30.30 -3.89 -6.73
C VAL A 4 29.44 -3.14 -7.75
N ASP A 5 29.98 -2.89 -8.95
CA ASP A 5 29.25 -2.25 -10.04
C ASP A 5 28.08 -3.11 -10.53
N LYS A 6 28.27 -4.43 -10.70
CA LYS A 6 27.18 -5.33 -11.10
C LYS A 6 26.06 -5.39 -10.04
N ARG A 7 26.42 -5.39 -8.76
CA ARG A 7 25.43 -5.32 -7.68
C ARG A 7 24.66 -4.01 -7.72
N GLN A 8 25.32 -2.88 -7.91
CA GLN A 8 24.65 -1.57 -8.00
C GLN A 8 23.72 -1.50 -9.22
N GLN A 9 24.15 -2.01 -10.37
CA GLN A 9 23.31 -2.10 -11.56
C GLN A 9 22.08 -2.96 -11.32
N PHE A 10 22.23 -4.13 -10.70
CA PHE A 10 21.11 -5.01 -10.36
C PHE A 10 20.15 -4.35 -9.37
N VAL A 11 20.66 -3.78 -8.26
CA VAL A 11 19.83 -3.09 -7.27
C VAL A 11 19.08 -1.92 -7.91
N ARG A 12 19.75 -1.14 -8.77
CA ARG A 12 19.12 -0.06 -9.51
C ARG A 12 18.03 -0.58 -10.44
N HIS A 13 18.30 -1.64 -11.20
CA HIS A 13 17.32 -2.24 -12.09
C HIS A 13 16.08 -2.75 -11.34
N ILE A 14 16.27 -3.53 -10.26
CA ILE A 14 15.15 -3.99 -9.42
C ILE A 14 14.39 -2.82 -8.81
N HIS A 15 15.09 -1.79 -8.32
CA HIS A 15 14.45 -0.59 -7.81
C HIS A 15 13.63 0.11 -8.90
N GLU A 16 14.16 0.25 -10.11
CA GLU A 16 13.48 0.87 -11.25
C GLU A 16 12.24 0.07 -11.69
N GLU A 17 12.33 -1.26 -11.74
CA GLU A 17 11.19 -2.15 -12.05
C GLU A 17 10.10 -2.07 -10.97
N LEU A 18 10.48 -2.13 -9.69
CA LEU A 18 9.53 -2.11 -8.56
C LEU A 18 8.90 -0.73 -8.33
N THR A 19 9.61 0.35 -8.60
CA THR A 19 9.11 1.73 -8.43
C THR A 19 8.46 2.30 -9.69
N GLY A 20 8.55 1.57 -10.80
CA GLY A 20 8.03 2.00 -12.11
C GLY A 20 8.77 3.18 -12.73
N LYS A 21 9.95 3.53 -12.19
CA LYS A 21 10.72 4.72 -12.57
C LYS A 21 11.37 4.61 -13.96
N ASN A 22 11.59 3.40 -14.47
CA ASN A 22 12.14 3.16 -15.82
C ASN A 22 11.12 3.22 -16.96
N ASN A 23 9.86 3.53 -16.65
CA ASN A 23 8.87 3.67 -17.71
C ASN A 23 9.00 5.06 -18.31
N ASP A 24 9.75 5.16 -19.41
CA ASP A 24 9.66 6.29 -20.35
C ASP A 24 8.23 6.35 -20.88
N LEU A 25 7.37 7.03 -20.12
CA LEU A 25 5.98 7.27 -20.49
C LEU A 25 5.94 8.52 -21.36
N PRO A 26 5.50 8.43 -22.64
CA PRO A 26 5.32 9.62 -23.45
C PRO A 26 4.32 10.57 -22.79
N ASP A 27 4.75 11.83 -22.60
CA ASP A 27 3.99 12.88 -21.93
C ASP A 27 3.57 12.54 -20.47
N ASP A 28 4.33 11.68 -19.79
CA ASP A 28 4.00 11.17 -18.45
C ASP A 28 2.63 10.47 -18.39
N LYS A 29 2.20 9.85 -19.50
CA LYS A 29 0.90 9.19 -19.62
C LYS A 29 1.02 7.69 -19.87
N LEU A 30 0.35 6.90 -19.03
CA LEU A 30 0.11 5.48 -19.29
C LEU A 30 -1.19 5.35 -20.11
N ARG A 31 -1.11 4.77 -21.31
CA ARG A 31 -2.23 4.68 -22.26
C ARG A 31 -2.59 3.22 -22.53
N GLY A 32 -3.88 2.90 -22.44
CA GLY A 32 -4.40 1.58 -22.82
C GLY A 32 -4.20 0.46 -21.78
N GLU A 33 -3.63 0.75 -20.61
CA GLU A 33 -3.39 -0.23 -19.54
C GLU A 33 -3.73 0.38 -18.17
N ASN A 34 -4.15 -0.45 -17.20
CA ASN A 34 -4.32 -0.04 -15.81
C ASN A 34 -2.94 -0.09 -15.10
N PRO A 35 -2.57 0.93 -14.30
CA PRO A 35 -1.34 0.90 -13.50
C PRO A 35 -1.17 -0.40 -12.68
N LEU A 36 -2.25 -0.97 -12.17
CA LEU A 36 -2.23 -2.21 -11.38
C LEU A 36 -1.87 -3.46 -12.20
N ASP A 37 -2.10 -3.43 -13.52
CA ASP A 37 -1.68 -4.52 -14.40
C ASP A 37 -0.22 -4.34 -14.85
N ARG A 38 0.26 -3.10 -14.92
CA ARG A 38 1.63 -2.76 -15.35
C ARG A 38 2.69 -3.02 -14.28
N PHE A 39 2.38 -2.73 -13.01
CA PHE A 39 3.34 -2.74 -11.91
C PHE A 39 3.05 -3.87 -10.92
N VAL A 40 4.09 -4.58 -10.50
CA VAL A 40 3.99 -5.55 -9.39
C VAL A 40 3.88 -4.78 -8.08
N THR A 41 2.69 -4.76 -7.48
CA THR A 41 2.41 -3.94 -6.29
C THR A 41 1.80 -4.76 -5.15
N GLY A 42 2.15 -4.36 -3.92
CA GLY A 42 1.37 -4.70 -2.73
C GLY A 42 0.35 -3.60 -2.45
N PHE A 43 -0.74 -3.93 -1.76
CA PHE A 43 -1.84 -2.99 -1.50
C PHE A 43 -1.83 -2.52 -0.05
N LEU A 44 -1.81 -1.19 0.14
CA LEU A 44 -2.13 -0.55 1.41
C LEU A 44 -3.43 0.23 1.26
N PHE A 45 -4.48 -0.28 1.87
CA PHE A 45 -5.82 0.27 1.74
C PHE A 45 -5.99 1.54 2.58
N PRO A 46 -6.81 2.49 2.12
CA PRO A 46 -7.18 3.65 2.90
C PRO A 46 -7.98 3.23 4.14
N VAL A 47 -8.07 4.13 5.10
CA VAL A 47 -8.86 3.93 6.32
C VAL A 47 -10.31 4.31 6.03
N PHE A 48 -11.23 3.37 6.25
CA PHE A 48 -12.67 3.60 6.14
C PHE A 48 -13.24 3.91 7.53
N GLU A 49 -14.14 4.90 7.64
CA GLU A 49 -14.82 5.24 8.90
C GLU A 49 -15.96 4.26 9.26
N ALA A 50 -16.40 3.44 8.32
CA ALA A 50 -17.32 2.36 8.61
C ALA A 50 -16.61 1.33 9.51
N GLU A 51 -17.10 1.13 10.74
CA GLU A 51 -16.64 0.11 11.70
C GLU A 51 -16.79 -1.34 11.17
N GLU A 52 -17.12 -1.50 9.89
CA GLU A 52 -17.45 -2.73 9.24
C GLU A 52 -16.43 -3.09 8.18
N GLY A 53 -15.44 -3.90 8.58
CA GLY A 53 -14.58 -4.59 7.63
C GLY A 53 -15.39 -5.36 6.59
N ILE A 54 -14.71 -5.71 5.51
CA ILE A 54 -15.24 -6.38 4.33
C ILE A 54 -15.74 -7.76 4.74
N ASP A 55 -17.04 -8.02 4.64
CA ASP A 55 -17.59 -9.37 4.82
C ASP A 55 -17.03 -10.31 3.72
N ASP A 56 -16.23 -11.32 4.05
CA ASP A 56 -15.80 -12.33 3.07
C ASP A 56 -17.02 -13.23 2.72
N GLU A 57 -17.75 -12.88 1.66
CA GLU A 57 -18.74 -13.80 1.07
C GLU A 57 -18.02 -14.78 0.13
N GLN A 58 -17.26 -15.70 0.70
CA GLN A 58 -16.83 -16.92 0.00
C GLN A 58 -16.85 -18.11 0.97
N GLU A 59 -17.98 -18.83 0.99
CA GLU A 59 -17.94 -20.29 1.07
C GLU A 59 -18.88 -20.82 -0.01
N GLU A 60 -18.27 -21.50 -0.98
CA GLU A 60 -18.95 -22.44 -1.86
C GLU A 60 -19.76 -23.40 -1.00
N LEU A 61 -21.05 -23.54 -1.30
CA LEU A 61 -21.90 -24.55 -0.69
C LEU A 61 -21.38 -25.93 -1.13
N ASP A 62 -20.54 -26.53 -0.30
CA ASP A 62 -20.18 -27.94 -0.45
C ASP A 62 -21.37 -28.80 -0.01
N ASP A 63 -21.68 -29.75 -0.87
CA ASP A 63 -22.83 -30.63 -0.86
C ASP A 63 -22.71 -31.67 0.24
N THR A 64 -23.51 -31.57 1.30
CA THR A 64 -23.83 -32.74 2.13
C THR A 64 -25.32 -32.79 2.45
N SER A 65 -25.98 -33.69 1.73
CA SER A 65 -27.26 -34.30 2.03
C SER A 65 -27.38 -34.87 3.46
N VAL A 66 -28.62 -34.88 3.95
CA VAL A 66 -29.31 -35.92 4.77
C VAL A 66 -29.80 -35.51 6.18
N ASN A 67 -31.14 -35.58 6.28
CA ASN A 67 -32.05 -35.93 7.37
C ASN A 67 -32.75 -34.87 8.24
N GLU A 68 -34.09 -34.98 8.16
CA GLU A 68 -35.12 -34.48 9.06
C GLU A 68 -34.92 -35.06 10.47
N ASP A 69 -34.83 -34.19 11.48
CA ASP A 69 -35.56 -34.35 12.75
C ASP A 69 -35.43 -33.06 13.59
N GLU A 70 -36.59 -32.54 14.02
CA GLU A 70 -36.72 -31.34 14.83
C GLU A 70 -36.16 -31.54 16.24
N GLN A 71 -35.11 -30.80 16.61
CA GLN A 71 -34.86 -30.44 18.01
C GLN A 71 -33.88 -29.28 18.17
N ALA A 72 -34.36 -28.21 18.82
CA ALA A 72 -33.64 -27.04 19.34
C ALA A 72 -32.69 -26.33 18.35
N GLN A 73 -33.24 -25.37 17.58
CA GLN A 73 -32.44 -24.42 16.80
C GLN A 73 -31.66 -23.48 17.74
N ALA A 74 -30.51 -23.94 18.22
CA ALA A 74 -29.42 -23.05 18.53
C ALA A 74 -28.97 -22.44 17.20
N THR A 75 -29.39 -21.21 16.90
CA THR A 75 -28.88 -20.46 15.76
C THR A 75 -27.37 -20.40 15.89
N THR A 76 -26.66 -21.21 15.12
CA THR A 76 -25.23 -21.12 14.93
C THR A 76 -24.96 -19.73 14.38
N VAL A 77 -24.49 -18.82 15.24
CA VAL A 77 -23.99 -17.53 14.80
C VAL A 77 -22.72 -17.83 14.03
N THR A 78 -22.85 -18.01 12.71
CA THR A 78 -21.73 -18.07 11.80
C THR A 78 -21.03 -16.73 11.90
N LYS A 79 -19.94 -16.66 12.68
CA LYS A 79 -19.10 -15.46 12.78
C LYS A 79 -18.50 -15.25 11.41
N ARG A 80 -19.14 -14.42 10.60
CA ARG A 80 -18.61 -14.05 9.30
C ARG A 80 -17.22 -13.43 9.51
N LYS A 81 -16.25 -13.90 8.75
CA LYS A 81 -14.88 -13.38 8.82
C LYS A 81 -14.91 -11.98 8.22
N ARG A 82 -14.83 -10.98 9.08
CA ARG A 82 -14.69 -9.57 8.70
C ARG A 82 -13.24 -9.35 8.27
N TYR A 83 -12.98 -9.27 6.98
CA TYR A 83 -11.68 -8.95 6.42
C TYR A 83 -11.41 -7.44 6.59
N ILE A 84 -10.36 -7.09 7.33
CA ILE A 84 -9.87 -5.72 7.41
C ILE A 84 -8.66 -5.63 6.48
N PRO A 85 -8.76 -4.88 5.37
CA PRO A 85 -7.66 -4.77 4.45
C PRO A 85 -6.45 -4.11 5.11
N PRO A 86 -5.21 -4.52 4.77
CA PRO A 86 -4.01 -3.97 5.39
C PRO A 86 -3.85 -2.50 5.00
N SER A 87 -3.76 -1.60 5.98
CA SER A 87 -3.50 -0.16 5.79
C SER A 87 -2.06 0.23 6.15
N SER A 88 -1.23 -0.75 6.51
CA SER A 88 0.18 -0.53 6.84
C SER A 88 1.08 -1.69 6.41
N ALA A 89 2.35 -1.40 6.16
CA ALA A 89 3.41 -2.38 5.97
C ALA A 89 4.60 -2.00 6.84
N GLY A 90 5.18 -2.97 7.54
CA GLY A 90 6.34 -2.72 8.39
C GLY A 90 7.34 -3.85 8.35
N PHE A 91 8.58 -3.52 8.66
CA PHE A 91 9.66 -4.49 8.81
C PHE A 91 10.42 -4.19 10.10
N SER A 92 10.95 -5.24 10.73
CA SER A 92 11.67 -5.14 12.00
C SER A 92 13.06 -5.73 11.87
N PHE A 93 14.03 -5.08 12.52
CA PHE A 93 15.43 -5.46 12.50
C PHE A 93 16.13 -5.01 13.79
N PHE A 94 17.29 -5.61 14.07
CA PHE A 94 18.10 -5.26 15.24
C PHE A 94 19.20 -4.27 14.83
N ILE A 95 19.46 -3.26 15.66
CA ILE A 95 20.57 -2.31 15.52
C ILE A 95 21.28 -2.16 16.87
N SER A 96 22.60 -2.23 16.90
CA SER A 96 23.43 -1.91 18.07
C SER A 96 24.52 -0.87 17.73
N GLY A 97 25.10 -0.25 18.76
CA GLY A 97 26.15 0.76 18.64
C GLY A 97 25.88 2.02 19.47
N ASP A 98 26.92 2.82 19.69
CA ASP A 98 26.88 3.96 20.62
C ASP A 98 26.09 5.17 20.09
N SER A 99 25.98 5.32 18.77
CA SER A 99 25.28 6.43 18.13
C SER A 99 24.45 5.91 16.95
N ILE A 100 23.18 5.63 17.21
CA ILE A 100 22.27 5.04 16.22
C ILE A 100 21.46 6.14 15.53
N THR A 101 21.55 6.17 14.20
CA THR A 101 20.72 6.99 13.32
C THR A 101 20.13 6.12 12.22
N LEU A 102 18.83 6.25 11.97
CA LEU A 102 18.16 5.58 10.87
C LEU A 102 17.67 6.60 9.86
N ARG A 103 18.16 6.49 8.63
CA ARG A 103 17.75 7.32 7.50
C ARG A 103 16.73 6.53 6.68
N VAL A 104 15.52 7.08 6.54
CA VAL A 104 14.45 6.50 5.74
C VAL A 104 14.24 7.37 4.52
N PHE A 105 14.52 6.79 3.35
CA PHE A 105 14.28 7.40 2.06
C PHE A 105 12.89 7.01 1.54
N TYR A 106 12.15 7.97 0.99
CA TYR A 106 10.81 7.75 0.46
C TYR A 106 10.57 8.53 -0.85
N ASN A 107 9.84 7.90 -1.76
CA ASN A 107 9.39 8.44 -3.04
C ASN A 107 8.06 7.74 -3.39
N ALA A 108 7.15 8.44 -4.06
CA ALA A 108 5.94 7.85 -4.60
C ALA A 108 5.47 8.57 -5.87
N ILE A 109 4.72 7.82 -6.67
CA ILE A 109 4.04 8.27 -7.88
C ILE A 109 2.55 7.97 -7.70
N ILE A 110 1.69 8.91 -8.11
CA ILE A 110 0.26 8.67 -8.24
C ILE A 110 -0.13 8.64 -9.72
N TYR A 111 -1.03 7.72 -10.07
CA TYR A 111 -1.65 7.66 -11.38
C TYR A 111 -3.09 8.14 -11.28
N THR A 112 -3.40 9.27 -11.91
CA THR A 112 -4.75 9.83 -11.94
C THR A 112 -5.40 9.54 -13.28
N LYS A 113 -6.61 8.96 -13.27
CA LYS A 113 -7.34 8.68 -14.51
C LYS A 113 -7.72 9.99 -15.19
N ILE A 114 -7.40 10.10 -16.47
CA ILE A 114 -7.85 11.20 -17.33
C ILE A 114 -9.16 10.77 -17.98
N GLU A 115 -10.18 11.62 -17.89
CA GLU A 115 -11.45 11.37 -18.57
C GLU A 115 -11.27 11.27 -20.08
N LYS A 116 -12.09 10.43 -20.71
CA LYS A 116 -11.97 10.15 -22.13
C LYS A 116 -12.41 11.37 -22.94
N ASP A 117 -11.48 11.97 -23.69
CA ASP A 117 -11.83 12.87 -24.78
C ASP A 117 -12.49 12.05 -25.92
N GLU A 118 -13.55 12.57 -26.54
CA GLU A 118 -14.29 11.92 -27.63
C GLU A 118 -13.37 11.51 -28.80
N ARG A 119 -12.23 12.19 -28.94
CA ARG A 119 -11.20 11.93 -29.97
C ARG A 119 -10.13 10.93 -29.54
N SER A 120 -10.14 10.45 -28.29
CA SER A 120 -9.11 9.56 -27.78
C SER A 120 -9.28 8.13 -28.32
N LYS A 121 -8.22 7.61 -28.94
CA LYS A 121 -8.11 6.21 -29.38
C LYS A 121 -8.05 5.23 -28.20
N TYR A 122 -7.64 5.68 -27.01
CA TYR A 122 -7.41 4.81 -25.86
C TYR A 122 -8.61 4.82 -24.91
N THR A 123 -9.03 3.64 -24.48
CA THR A 123 -10.16 3.44 -23.56
C THR A 123 -9.86 3.98 -22.15
N ASN A 124 -8.59 3.91 -21.73
CA ASN A 124 -8.10 4.43 -20.46
C ASN A 124 -6.78 5.18 -20.68
N THR A 125 -6.65 6.36 -20.07
CA THR A 125 -5.39 7.13 -20.00
C THR A 125 -5.18 7.56 -18.56
N TRP A 126 -3.97 7.36 -18.04
CA TRP A 126 -3.59 7.74 -16.68
C TRP A 126 -2.45 8.73 -16.72
N GLN A 127 -2.60 9.85 -16.02
CA GLN A 127 -1.54 10.82 -15.81
C GLN A 127 -0.67 10.38 -14.64
N ARG A 128 0.63 10.23 -14.89
CA ARG A 128 1.64 10.09 -13.84
C ARG A 128 1.87 11.44 -13.19
N VAL A 129 1.84 11.47 -11.87
CA VAL A 129 2.18 12.65 -11.05
C VAL A 129 3.11 12.20 -9.94
N GLU A 130 4.26 12.85 -9.80
CA GLU A 130 5.19 12.55 -8.71
C GLU A 130 4.72 13.19 -7.40
N LEU A 131 4.79 12.45 -6.29
CA LEU A 131 4.47 12.95 -4.94
C LEU A 131 5.70 13.43 -4.17
N THR A 132 6.88 13.23 -4.76
CA THR A 132 8.15 13.81 -4.35
C THR A 132 8.82 14.44 -5.57
N ASP A 133 9.92 15.15 -5.37
CA ASP A 133 10.82 15.49 -6.48
C ASP A 133 11.47 14.21 -7.04
N ASP A 134 12.04 14.31 -8.26
CA ASP A 134 12.67 13.19 -9.00
C ASP A 134 13.69 12.40 -8.16
N LYS A 135 14.23 13.03 -7.12
CA LYS A 135 15.28 12.48 -6.25
C LYS A 135 14.74 11.83 -4.98
N GLY A 136 13.44 11.89 -4.70
CA GLY A 136 12.84 11.46 -3.44
C GLY A 136 13.31 12.28 -2.24
N LYS A 137 12.76 11.97 -1.06
CA LYS A 137 13.02 12.68 0.18
C LYS A 137 13.53 11.73 1.27
N GLU A 138 14.14 12.30 2.29
CA GLU A 138 14.70 11.55 3.40
C GLU A 138 14.26 12.14 4.75
N VAL A 139 14.01 11.25 5.71
CA VAL A 139 13.81 11.58 7.12
C VAL A 139 14.81 10.79 7.97
N VAL A 140 15.27 11.41 9.06
CA VAL A 140 16.21 10.81 10.01
C VAL A 140 15.51 10.56 11.34
N PHE A 141 15.68 9.35 11.87
CA PHE A 141 15.18 8.92 13.16
C PHE A 141 16.31 8.53 14.10
N THR A 142 16.13 8.79 15.39
CA THR A 142 17.03 8.37 16.47
C THR A 142 16.22 7.75 17.60
N PRO A 143 16.83 6.95 18.50
CA PRO A 143 16.11 6.33 19.63
C PRO A 143 15.33 7.31 20.51
N THR A 144 15.82 8.55 20.65
CA THR A 144 15.23 9.62 21.46
C THR A 144 14.52 10.70 20.63
N GLY A 145 14.51 10.56 19.31
CA GLY A 145 13.98 11.56 18.39
C GLY A 145 12.48 11.43 18.10
N GLN A 146 12.07 12.06 17.00
CA GLN A 146 10.72 11.92 16.44
C GLN A 146 10.41 10.43 16.17
N LYS A 147 9.15 10.03 16.37
CA LYS A 147 8.70 8.63 16.17
C LYS A 147 7.79 8.44 14.97
N GLN A 148 7.28 9.53 14.39
CA GLN A 148 6.30 9.50 13.32
C GLN A 148 6.57 10.66 12.39
N TYR A 149 6.56 10.43 11.07
CA TYR A 149 6.81 11.48 10.08
C TYR A 149 5.82 11.37 8.93
N GLU A 150 5.03 12.41 8.71
CA GLU A 150 4.04 12.47 7.63
C GLU A 150 4.73 12.73 6.29
N ILE A 151 4.33 11.96 5.27
CA ILE A 151 4.89 12.00 3.92
C ILE A 151 3.80 12.23 2.88
N PHE A 152 4.21 12.63 1.68
CA PHE A 152 3.33 12.91 0.54
C PHE A 152 2.22 13.93 0.86
N LYS A 153 2.62 15.05 1.50
CA LYS A 153 1.72 16.15 1.81
C LYS A 153 1.33 16.89 0.54
N ASN A 154 0.04 17.00 0.27
CA ASN A 154 -0.50 17.90 -0.73
C ASN A 154 -1.66 18.69 -0.11
N ASP A 155 -1.75 19.99 -0.38
CA ASP A 155 -2.80 20.88 0.14
C ASP A 155 -3.00 20.79 1.67
N GLY A 156 -1.92 20.58 2.42
CA GLY A 156 -1.93 20.46 3.87
C GLY A 156 -2.33 19.09 4.43
N GLN A 157 -2.72 18.12 3.58
CA GLN A 157 -3.09 16.77 3.99
C GLN A 157 -2.01 15.74 3.61
N ALA A 158 -1.62 14.90 4.57
CA ALA A 158 -0.67 13.80 4.35
C ALA A 158 -1.39 12.55 3.84
N LYS A 159 -0.85 11.94 2.77
CA LYS A 159 -1.39 10.67 2.24
C LYS A 159 -0.82 9.44 2.93
N ALA A 160 0.35 9.55 3.54
CA ALA A 160 0.95 8.46 4.29
C ALA A 160 1.80 8.97 5.45
N ARG A 161 2.21 8.05 6.33
CA ARG A 161 3.08 8.32 7.47
C ARG A 161 4.09 7.21 7.67
N VAL A 162 5.30 7.56 8.08
CA VAL A 162 6.33 6.62 8.54
C VAL A 162 6.38 6.65 10.06
N ASP A 163 6.08 5.52 10.69
CA ASP A 163 6.20 5.34 12.13
C ASP A 163 7.44 4.49 12.44
N ILE A 164 8.15 4.84 13.52
CA ILE A 164 9.29 4.09 14.02
C ILE A 164 9.11 3.75 15.50
N LEU A 165 9.38 2.50 15.84
CA LEU A 165 9.32 1.99 17.19
C LEU A 165 10.66 1.39 17.59
N TRP A 166 11.27 2.01 18.60
CA TRP A 166 12.52 1.57 19.22
C TRP A 166 12.22 0.77 20.48
N ARG A 167 12.62 -0.50 20.53
CA ARG A 167 12.52 -1.33 21.74
C ARG A 167 13.94 -1.72 22.19
N PRO A 168 14.39 -1.28 23.37
CA PRO A 168 15.68 -1.71 23.90
C PRO A 168 15.76 -3.25 23.97
N TYR A 169 16.87 -3.82 23.52
CA TYR A 169 17.14 -5.25 23.56
C TYR A 169 18.65 -5.51 23.58
N ALA A 170 19.14 -6.23 24.59
CA ALA A 170 20.57 -6.45 24.82
C ALA A 170 21.38 -5.14 24.79
N ASP A 171 22.40 -5.05 23.92
CA ASP A 171 23.27 -3.89 23.70
C ASP A 171 22.76 -2.95 22.58
N GLY A 172 21.49 -3.09 22.18
CA GLY A 172 20.92 -2.32 21.08
C GLY A 172 19.40 -2.19 21.16
N TYR A 173 18.78 -2.16 19.98
CA TYR A 173 17.35 -1.97 19.79
C TYR A 173 16.78 -2.92 18.75
N ILE A 174 15.61 -3.48 19.03
CA ILE A 174 14.71 -3.97 17.99
C ILE A 174 13.94 -2.78 17.46
N VAL A 175 14.14 -2.46 16.19
CA VAL A 175 13.54 -1.33 15.50
C VAL A 175 12.47 -1.83 14.55
N THR A 176 11.27 -1.30 14.64
CA THR A 176 10.20 -1.51 13.66
C THR A 176 9.98 -0.22 12.90
N VAL A 177 10.07 -0.27 11.57
CA VAL A 177 9.69 0.83 10.67
C VAL A 177 8.40 0.44 9.98
N THR A 178 7.41 1.32 10.03
CA THR A 178 6.08 1.08 9.46
C THR A 178 5.70 2.22 8.53
N LEU A 179 5.31 1.89 7.30
CA LEU A 179 4.61 2.78 6.38
C LEU A 179 3.11 2.60 6.58
N LEU A 180 2.38 3.69 6.81
CA LEU A 180 0.93 3.70 6.97
C LEU A 180 0.28 4.51 5.86
N ASN A 181 -0.80 3.98 5.29
CA ASN A 181 -1.74 4.77 4.48
C ASN A 181 -2.65 5.55 5.45
N THR A 182 -2.62 6.88 5.36
CA THR A 182 -3.41 7.76 6.22
C THR A 182 -4.60 8.39 5.51
N GLN A 183 -4.84 8.02 4.26
CA GLN A 183 -5.99 8.52 3.51
C GLN A 183 -7.27 7.97 4.13
N GLN A 184 -8.19 8.88 4.45
CA GLN A 184 -9.54 8.55 4.85
C GLN A 184 -10.47 8.70 3.65
N ILE A 185 -11.37 7.74 3.47
CA ILE A 185 -12.44 7.87 2.48
C ILE A 185 -13.76 7.99 3.25
N GLN A 186 -14.38 9.15 3.08
CA GLN A 186 -15.69 9.49 3.62
C GLN A 186 -16.78 9.13 2.58
N ASP A 187 -18.01 8.91 3.06
CA ASP A 187 -19.21 8.74 2.22
C ASP A 187 -19.12 7.64 1.15
N VAL A 188 -18.62 6.46 1.54
CA VAL A 188 -18.70 5.28 0.69
C VAL A 188 -19.82 4.38 1.18
N ASP A 189 -20.93 4.37 0.45
CA ASP A 189 -22.08 3.50 0.72
C ASP A 189 -21.70 2.00 0.69
N ASP A 190 -20.69 1.64 -0.11
CA ASP A 190 -20.15 0.27 -0.22
C ASP A 190 -18.61 0.29 -0.42
N PRO A 191 -17.82 0.18 0.66
CA PRO A 191 -16.36 0.13 0.61
C PRO A 191 -15.81 -0.99 -0.29
N LYS A 192 -16.53 -2.13 -0.40
CA LYS A 192 -16.09 -3.25 -1.25
C LYS A 192 -16.21 -2.88 -2.70
N ARG A 193 -17.34 -2.31 -3.09
CA ARG A 193 -17.57 -1.85 -4.46
C ARG A 193 -16.60 -0.74 -4.85
N PHE A 194 -16.34 0.21 -3.95
CA PHE A 194 -15.33 1.25 -4.18
C PHE A 194 -13.96 0.63 -4.44
N VAL A 195 -13.52 -0.31 -3.60
CA VAL A 195 -12.26 -1.04 -3.79
C VAL A 195 -12.26 -1.83 -5.10
N ALA A 196 -13.34 -2.55 -5.40
CA ALA A 196 -13.46 -3.36 -6.60
C ALA A 196 -13.44 -2.51 -7.88
N ASP A 197 -14.07 -1.34 -7.87
CA ASP A 197 -14.10 -0.42 -9.00
C ASP A 197 -12.72 0.22 -9.24
N GLN A 198 -11.97 0.54 -8.18
CA GLN A 198 -10.58 1.01 -8.29
C GLN A 198 -9.63 -0.09 -8.79
N ASN A 199 -9.89 -1.34 -8.42
CA ASN A 199 -9.07 -2.50 -8.76
C ASN A 199 -9.56 -3.26 -10.02
N LYS A 200 -10.58 -2.74 -10.71
CA LYS A 200 -11.15 -3.42 -11.88
C LYS A 200 -10.13 -3.39 -13.02
N LYS A 201 -9.78 -4.58 -13.50
CA LYS A 201 -8.95 -4.74 -14.71
C LYS A 201 -9.67 -4.15 -15.91
N ALA A 202 -8.91 -3.48 -16.76
CA ALA A 202 -9.41 -2.82 -17.98
C ALA A 202 -9.77 -3.85 -19.07
#